data_AF-A0A396M0B8-F1
#
_entry.id   AF-A0A396M0B8-F1
#
_cell.length_a   1.000
_cell.length_b   1.000
_cell.length_c   1.000
_cell.angle_alpha   90.00
_cell.angle_beta   90.00
_cell.angle_gamma   90.00
#
_symmetry.space_group_name_H-M   'P 1'
#
loop_
_entity.id
_entity.type
_entity.pdbx_description
1 polymer ?
#
loop_
_entity_poly.entity_id
_entity_poly.type
_entity_poly.pdbx_seq_one_letter_code
_entity_poly.pdbx_strand_id
1 'polypeptide(L)'
;MNDTALMIRLLGRLKKEMNGAVAEAMQRRGLNYPLNYGVSVPTIRSIAGEYGTSHSLAMLLYRQQVRELKLAAAFVDDPQQVTPDQMRLWADGFANTELVEQVVYNLFRKAPGAERVALEWLDSPKPLLRYAGLLTAASTVRPEMEQTMRQAFFDRIDQLVFREIDSPAVVRGIVTALRQLARTGPSMRRMVEDRIAVYGAAAESLPQQVAEELRWQLEYLDPVG
;
A
#
# COMPACT_ATOMS: atom_id res chain seq x y z
N MET A 1 -26.17 11.11 -16.63
CA MET A 1 -26.21 11.17 -15.16
C MET A 1 -24.89 11.78 -14.72
N ASN A 2 -24.88 12.88 -13.96
CA ASN A 2 -23.62 13.48 -13.51
C ASN A 2 -23.00 12.70 -12.33
N ASP A 3 -21.72 12.94 -12.04
CA ASP A 3 -20.98 12.22 -11.02
C ASP A 3 -21.59 12.37 -9.62
N THR A 4 -22.17 13.53 -9.31
CA THR A 4 -22.88 13.75 -8.04
C THR A 4 -24.05 12.78 -7.88
N ALA A 5 -24.86 12.59 -8.92
CA ALA A 5 -25.97 11.66 -8.89
C ALA A 5 -25.51 10.19 -8.87
N LEU A 6 -24.36 9.86 -9.48
CA LEU A 6 -23.73 8.54 -9.34
C LEU A 6 -23.26 8.29 -7.91
N MET A 7 -22.53 9.23 -7.31
CA MET A 7 -22.07 9.17 -5.93
C MET A 7 -23.23 8.99 -4.95
N ILE A 8 -24.32 9.78 -5.08
CA ILE A 8 -25.49 9.67 -4.20
C ILE A 8 -26.11 8.27 -4.29
N ARG A 9 -26.24 7.72 -5.51
CA ARG A 9 -26.78 6.37 -5.70
C ARG A 9 -25.84 5.30 -5.13
N LEU A 10 -24.53 5.44 -5.33
CA LEU A 10 -23.52 4.52 -4.82
C LEU A 10 -23.54 4.51 -3.29
N LEU A 11 -23.52 5.69 -2.67
CA LEU A 11 -23.64 5.84 -1.21
C LEU A 11 -24.95 5.26 -0.69
N GLY A 12 -26.07 5.52 -1.37
CA GLY A 12 -27.38 4.97 -1.01
C GLY A 12 -27.41 3.44 -1.00
N ARG A 13 -26.69 2.80 -1.93
CA ARG A 13 -26.53 1.34 -1.95
C ARG A 13 -25.66 0.84 -0.82
N LEU A 14 -24.50 1.47 -0.60
CA LEU A 14 -23.61 1.10 0.51
C LEU A 14 -24.29 1.23 1.87
N LYS A 15 -25.11 2.26 2.08
CA LYS A 15 -25.87 2.45 3.32
C LYS A 15 -26.89 1.33 3.60
N LYS A 16 -27.39 0.65 2.57
CA LYS A 16 -28.28 -0.52 2.77
C LYS A 16 -27.53 -1.74 3.30
N GLU A 17 -26.22 -1.80 3.08
CA GLU A 17 -25.32 -2.86 3.53
C GLU A 17 -24.61 -2.51 4.85
N MET A 18 -25.02 -1.43 5.52
CA MET A 18 -24.33 -0.93 6.71
C MET A 18 -24.38 -1.95 7.84
N ASN A 19 -23.28 -2.06 8.57
CA ASN A 19 -23.16 -2.90 9.74
C ASN A 19 -22.52 -2.10 10.88
N GLY A 20 -23.37 -1.52 11.73
CA GLY A 20 -22.93 -0.69 12.86
C GLY A 20 -22.03 -1.44 13.84
N ALA A 21 -22.31 -2.71 14.12
CA ALA A 21 -21.49 -3.52 15.02
C ALA A 21 -20.06 -3.73 14.47
N VAL A 22 -19.93 -3.89 13.14
CA VAL A 22 -18.62 -3.94 12.48
C VAL A 22 -17.91 -2.58 12.54
N ALA A 23 -18.63 -1.47 12.28
CA ALA A 23 -18.06 -0.13 12.39
C ALA A 23 -17.54 0.17 13.80
N GLU A 24 -18.30 -0.17 14.84
CA GLU A 24 -17.89 -0.04 16.24
C GLU A 24 -16.70 -0.95 16.59
N ALA A 25 -16.68 -2.18 16.10
CA ALA A 25 -15.55 -3.09 16.31
C ALA A 25 -14.27 -2.58 15.64
N MET A 26 -14.38 -2.01 14.44
CA MET A 26 -13.27 -1.36 13.71
C MET A 26 -12.72 -0.17 14.51
N GLN A 27 -13.60 0.71 15.01
CA GLN A 27 -13.21 1.87 15.80
C GLN A 27 -12.50 1.45 17.10
N ARG A 28 -13.00 0.44 17.82
CA ARG A 28 -12.33 -0.12 19.02
C ARG A 28 -10.93 -0.67 18.74
N ARG A 29 -10.66 -1.09 17.50
CA ARG A 29 -9.33 -1.56 17.05
C ARG A 29 -8.44 -0.44 16.49
N GLY A 30 -8.88 0.82 16.59
CA GLY A 30 -8.12 1.99 16.15
C GLY A 30 -8.25 2.31 14.66
N LEU A 31 -9.18 1.67 13.93
CA LEU A 31 -9.43 1.98 12.52
C LEU A 31 -10.31 3.23 12.41
N ASN A 32 -9.65 4.39 12.45
CA ASN A 32 -10.33 5.69 12.49
C ASN A 32 -10.60 6.22 11.08
N TYR A 33 -11.88 6.46 10.79
CA TYR A 33 -12.39 7.23 9.67
C TYR A 33 -13.40 8.26 10.19
N PRO A 34 -13.55 9.44 9.56
CA PRO A 34 -14.56 10.41 9.98
C PRO A 34 -15.98 9.87 9.91
N LEU A 35 -16.28 9.04 8.91
CA LEU A 35 -17.52 8.27 8.80
C LEU A 35 -17.23 6.85 8.29
N ASN A 36 -17.81 5.85 8.94
CA ASN A 36 -17.66 4.44 8.63
C ASN A 36 -19.01 3.73 8.77
N TYR A 37 -19.51 3.11 7.70
CA TYR A 37 -20.76 2.34 7.71
C TYR A 37 -20.55 0.86 8.03
N GLY A 38 -19.31 0.40 8.21
CA GLY A 38 -18.98 -0.99 8.54
C GLY A 38 -19.25 -1.96 7.39
N VAL A 39 -19.36 -1.45 6.16
CA VAL A 39 -19.58 -2.30 4.99
C VAL A 39 -18.31 -3.08 4.70
N SER A 40 -18.45 -4.37 4.42
CA SER A 40 -17.30 -5.24 4.11
C SER A 40 -16.59 -4.79 2.82
N VAL A 41 -15.26 -4.90 2.76
CA VAL A 41 -14.49 -4.56 1.56
C VAL A 41 -14.97 -5.32 0.30
N PRO A 42 -15.26 -6.64 0.36
CA PRO A 42 -15.85 -7.36 -0.77
C PRO A 42 -17.18 -6.76 -1.25
N THR A 43 -18.06 -6.38 -0.32
CA THR A 43 -19.35 -5.75 -0.65
C THR A 43 -19.15 -4.38 -1.31
N ILE A 44 -18.25 -3.54 -0.76
CA ILE A 44 -17.91 -2.24 -1.37
C ILE A 44 -17.41 -2.44 -2.80
N ARG A 45 -16.49 -3.39 -3.01
CA ARG A 45 -15.93 -3.71 -4.33
C ARG A 45 -17.00 -4.17 -5.31
N SER A 46 -17.89 -5.05 -4.88
CA SER A 46 -19.00 -5.54 -5.71
C SER A 46 -19.91 -4.39 -6.14
N ILE A 47 -20.35 -3.56 -5.20
CA ILE A 47 -21.24 -2.43 -5.48
C ILE A 47 -20.57 -1.41 -6.38
N ALA A 48 -19.30 -1.07 -6.10
CA ALA A 48 -18.52 -0.11 -6.87
C ALA A 48 -18.26 -0.61 -8.30
N GLY A 49 -17.99 -1.91 -8.48
CA GLY A 49 -17.76 -2.52 -9.79
C GLY A 49 -18.93 -2.37 -10.76
N GLU A 50 -20.17 -2.28 -10.26
CA GLU A 50 -21.35 -2.02 -11.10
C GLU A 50 -21.40 -0.61 -11.70
N TYR A 51 -20.59 0.32 -11.20
CA TYR A 51 -20.47 1.68 -11.74
C TYR A 51 -19.40 1.77 -12.84
N GLY A 52 -18.58 0.73 -13.02
CA GLY A 52 -17.50 0.69 -13.99
C GLY A 52 -16.34 1.63 -13.67
N THR A 53 -15.38 1.70 -14.60
CA THR A 53 -14.23 2.59 -14.49
C THR A 53 -14.62 4.03 -14.83
N SER A 54 -14.34 4.97 -13.92
CA SER A 54 -14.56 6.41 -14.09
C SER A 54 -13.63 7.23 -13.20
N HIS A 55 -12.65 7.89 -13.83
CA HIS A 55 -11.67 8.74 -13.14
C HIS A 55 -12.33 9.94 -12.44
N SER A 56 -13.27 10.61 -13.10
CA SER A 56 -13.96 11.78 -12.53
C SER A 56 -14.81 11.41 -11.31
N LEU A 57 -15.51 10.26 -11.37
CA LEU A 57 -16.25 9.73 -10.22
C LEU A 57 -15.29 9.36 -9.09
N ALA A 58 -14.19 8.66 -9.36
CA ALA A 58 -13.20 8.32 -8.34
C ALA A 58 -12.68 9.54 -7.60
N MET A 59 -12.33 10.60 -8.34
CA MET A 59 -11.89 11.88 -7.75
C MET A 59 -12.96 12.51 -6.87
N LEU A 60 -14.24 12.44 -7.27
CA LEU A 60 -15.34 12.91 -6.44
C LEU A 60 -15.52 12.06 -5.17
N LEU A 61 -15.47 10.73 -5.29
CA LEU A 61 -15.63 9.78 -4.19
C LEU A 61 -14.53 9.93 -3.15
N TYR A 62 -13.26 10.05 -3.57
CA TYR A 62 -12.13 10.11 -2.65
C TYR A 62 -12.12 11.37 -1.77
N ARG A 63 -12.63 12.49 -2.30
CA ARG A 63 -12.79 13.75 -1.55
C ARG A 63 -13.78 13.63 -0.39
N GLN A 64 -14.67 12.65 -0.43
CA GLN A 64 -15.64 12.46 0.65
C GLN A 64 -14.96 11.84 1.88
N GLN A 65 -15.36 12.31 3.06
CA GLN A 65 -14.83 11.82 4.34
C GLN A 65 -15.59 10.58 4.82
N VAL A 66 -15.88 9.66 3.90
CA VAL A 66 -16.63 8.42 4.13
C VAL A 66 -15.75 7.24 3.72
N ARG A 67 -15.48 6.32 4.64
CA ARG A 67 -14.64 5.13 4.42
C ARG A 67 -15.01 4.41 3.13
N GLU A 68 -16.27 4.01 3.00
CA GLU A 68 -16.73 3.21 1.88
C GLU A 68 -16.57 3.92 0.52
N LEU A 69 -16.72 5.26 0.50
CA LEU A 69 -16.51 6.04 -0.73
C LEU A 69 -15.02 6.17 -1.07
N LYS A 70 -14.14 6.37 -0.08
CA LYS A 70 -12.69 6.36 -0.31
C LYS A 70 -12.21 5.00 -0.84
N LEU A 71 -12.74 3.90 -0.31
CA LEU A 71 -12.41 2.57 -0.81
C LEU A 71 -13.00 2.32 -2.21
N ALA A 72 -14.26 2.72 -2.44
CA ALA A 72 -14.88 2.64 -3.77
C ALA A 72 -14.11 3.44 -4.82
N ALA A 73 -13.57 4.62 -4.48
CA ALA A 73 -12.74 5.42 -5.37
C ALA A 73 -11.57 4.60 -5.94
N ALA A 74 -10.85 3.86 -5.09
CA ALA A 74 -9.74 3.01 -5.53
C ALA A 74 -10.17 1.82 -6.43
N PHE A 75 -11.46 1.45 -6.42
CA PHE A 75 -11.99 0.38 -7.26
C PHE A 75 -12.51 0.87 -8.61
N VAL A 76 -12.97 2.13 -8.69
CA VAL A 76 -13.57 2.69 -9.91
C VAL A 76 -12.61 3.60 -10.69
N ASP A 77 -11.49 4.03 -10.11
CA ASP A 77 -10.56 4.89 -10.82
C ASP A 77 -9.87 4.16 -12.00
N ASP A 78 -9.52 4.92 -13.03
CA ASP A 78 -8.72 4.44 -14.16
C ASP A 78 -7.23 4.61 -13.83
N PRO A 79 -6.48 3.52 -13.61
CA PRO A 79 -5.05 3.62 -13.29
C PRO A 79 -4.24 4.35 -14.36
N GLN A 80 -4.65 4.34 -15.63
CA GLN A 80 -3.92 5.02 -16.69
C GLN A 80 -4.08 6.55 -16.66
N GLN A 81 -5.13 7.05 -15.99
CA GLN A 81 -5.35 8.48 -15.78
C GLN A 81 -4.76 8.96 -14.45
N VAL A 82 -4.33 8.05 -13.58
CA VAL A 82 -3.73 8.41 -12.29
C VAL A 82 -2.36 9.04 -12.48
N THR A 83 -2.22 10.28 -12.00
CA THR A 83 -0.96 11.02 -12.04
C THR A 83 -0.21 10.94 -10.72
N PRO A 84 1.13 11.16 -10.72
CA PRO A 84 1.90 11.33 -9.48
C PRO A 84 1.31 12.37 -8.53
N ASP A 85 0.75 13.47 -9.05
CA ASP A 85 0.15 14.53 -8.23
C ASP A 85 -1.17 14.08 -7.59
N GLN A 86 -1.97 13.28 -8.30
CA GLN A 86 -3.12 12.63 -7.68
C GLN A 86 -2.68 11.67 -6.57
N MET A 87 -1.64 10.87 -6.79
CA MET A 87 -1.14 9.94 -5.78
C MET A 87 -0.76 10.70 -4.50
N ARG A 88 -0.04 11.83 -4.63
CA ARG A 88 0.31 12.71 -3.50
C ARG A 88 -0.94 13.30 -2.83
N LEU A 89 -1.85 13.85 -3.62
CA LEU A 89 -3.10 14.45 -3.13
C LEU A 89 -3.94 13.45 -2.33
N TRP A 90 -4.04 12.22 -2.81
CA TRP A 90 -4.75 11.16 -2.11
C TRP A 90 -3.99 10.74 -0.85
N ALA A 91 -2.67 10.60 -0.94
CA ALA A 91 -1.84 10.18 0.18
C ALA A 91 -1.82 11.18 1.35
N ASP A 92 -2.13 12.47 1.12
CA ASP A 92 -2.39 13.44 2.20
C ASP A 92 -3.55 13.04 3.12
N GLY A 93 -4.51 12.27 2.58
CA GLY A 93 -5.65 11.72 3.31
C GLY A 93 -5.41 10.35 3.96
N PHE A 94 -4.20 9.78 3.86
CA PHE A 94 -3.89 8.50 4.49
C PHE A 94 -3.89 8.62 6.02
N ALA A 95 -4.88 7.97 6.64
CA ALA A 95 -5.08 8.00 8.09
C ALA A 95 -4.92 6.63 8.76
N ASN A 96 -4.91 5.53 8.00
CA ASN A 96 -4.78 4.17 8.51
C ASN A 96 -4.25 3.22 7.42
N THR A 97 -3.82 2.02 7.83
CA THR A 97 -3.22 1.03 6.92
C THR A 97 -4.23 0.43 5.94
N GLU A 98 -5.52 0.29 6.30
CA GLU A 98 -6.54 -0.21 5.37
C GLU A 98 -6.65 0.69 4.15
N LEU A 99 -6.74 2.02 4.35
CA LEU A 99 -6.81 2.96 3.23
C LEU A 99 -5.58 2.86 2.34
N VAL A 100 -4.38 2.76 2.94
CA VAL A 100 -3.11 2.60 2.21
C VAL A 100 -3.15 1.32 1.39
N GLU A 101 -3.45 0.17 2.00
CA GLU A 101 -3.50 -1.13 1.35
C GLU A 101 -4.52 -1.14 0.20
N GLN A 102 -5.74 -0.65 0.44
CA GLN A 102 -6.79 -0.63 -0.57
C GLN A 102 -6.42 0.30 -1.73
N VAL A 103 -5.87 1.49 -1.47
CA VAL A 103 -5.49 2.40 -2.55
C VAL A 103 -4.28 1.85 -3.34
N VAL A 104 -3.26 1.34 -2.66
CA VAL A 104 -2.05 0.84 -3.33
C VAL A 104 -2.34 -0.38 -4.18
N TYR A 105 -2.97 -1.42 -3.62
CA TYR A 105 -3.17 -2.68 -4.33
C TYR A 105 -4.20 -2.61 -5.45
N ASN A 106 -5.21 -1.75 -5.31
CA ASN A 106 -6.28 -1.66 -6.30
C ASN A 106 -5.97 -0.65 -7.41
N LEU A 107 -5.24 0.42 -7.07
CA LEU A 107 -5.01 1.54 -7.96
C LEU A 107 -3.52 1.84 -8.17
N PHE A 108 -2.80 2.33 -7.16
CA PHE A 108 -1.50 2.98 -7.39
C PHE A 108 -0.45 2.07 -8.01
N ARG A 109 -0.38 0.78 -7.66
CA ARG A 109 0.61 -0.13 -8.27
C ARG A 109 0.49 -0.30 -9.79
N LYS A 110 -0.63 0.15 -10.38
CA LYS A 110 -0.90 0.08 -11.82
C LYS A 110 -0.76 1.45 -12.50
N ALA A 111 -0.55 2.51 -11.73
CA ALA A 111 -0.51 3.87 -12.22
C ALA A 111 0.85 4.19 -12.87
N PRO A 112 0.88 4.96 -13.98
CA PRO A 112 2.13 5.43 -14.57
C PRO A 112 2.98 6.23 -13.55
N GLY A 113 4.23 5.83 -13.38
CA GLY A 113 5.18 6.51 -12.49
C GLY A 113 5.03 6.18 -11.00
N ALA A 114 4.28 5.13 -10.65
CA ALA A 114 4.09 4.67 -9.28
C ALA A 114 5.42 4.38 -8.57
N GLU A 115 6.41 3.81 -9.27
CA GLU A 115 7.71 3.48 -8.71
C GLU A 115 8.46 4.73 -8.22
N ARG A 116 8.39 5.81 -8.99
CA ARG A 116 9.06 7.07 -8.63
C ARG A 116 8.44 7.70 -7.39
N VAL A 117 7.11 7.68 -7.29
CA VAL A 117 6.39 8.17 -6.11
C VAL A 117 6.67 7.28 -4.90
N ALA A 118 6.76 5.97 -5.10
CA ALA A 118 7.09 5.03 -4.03
C ALA A 118 8.49 5.30 -3.45
N LEU A 119 9.50 5.54 -4.30
CA LEU A 119 10.85 5.91 -3.86
C LEU A 119 10.84 7.19 -3.02
N GLU A 120 10.10 8.22 -3.44
CA GLU A 120 9.94 9.45 -2.66
C GLU A 120 9.29 9.18 -1.29
N TRP A 121 8.27 8.33 -1.24
CA TRP A 121 7.57 8.00 -0.01
C TRP A 121 8.40 7.19 0.98
N LEU A 122 9.36 6.38 0.52
CA LEU A 122 10.30 5.67 1.39
C LEU A 122 11.17 6.64 2.21
N ASP A 123 11.46 7.83 1.68
CA ASP A 123 12.21 8.87 2.36
C ASP A 123 11.34 9.77 3.28
N SER A 124 10.01 9.66 3.20
CA SER A 124 9.08 10.49 3.97
C SER A 124 9.27 10.36 5.49
N PRO A 125 9.01 11.41 6.29
CA PRO A 125 8.90 11.27 7.74
C PRO A 125 7.60 10.56 8.18
N LYS A 126 6.58 10.49 7.31
CA LYS A 126 5.25 9.94 7.65
C LYS A 126 5.25 8.39 7.53
N PRO A 127 4.97 7.62 8.60
CA PRO A 127 4.97 6.16 8.54
C PRO A 127 4.02 5.56 7.50
N LEU A 128 2.83 6.13 7.31
CA LEU A 128 1.86 5.64 6.31
C LEU A 128 2.32 5.87 4.88
N LEU A 129 3.10 6.94 4.61
CA LEU A 129 3.71 7.14 3.29
C LEU A 129 4.82 6.11 3.07
N ARG A 130 5.71 5.90 4.04
CA ARG A 130 6.72 4.82 3.97
C ARG A 130 6.07 3.48 3.70
N TYR A 131 4.99 3.17 4.40
CA TYR A 131 4.22 1.95 4.19
C TYR A 131 3.65 1.86 2.78
N ALA A 132 3.07 2.94 2.25
CA ALA A 132 2.59 2.99 0.87
C ALA A 132 3.72 2.76 -0.16
N GLY A 133 4.89 3.34 0.07
CA GLY A 133 6.08 3.15 -0.76
C GLY A 133 6.55 1.69 -0.75
N LEU A 134 6.61 1.07 0.44
CA LEU A 134 6.97 -0.33 0.62
C LEU A 134 5.97 -1.29 -0.07
N LEU A 135 4.67 -1.07 0.10
CA LEU A 135 3.64 -1.87 -0.58
C LEU A 135 3.70 -1.72 -2.10
N THR A 136 3.96 -0.50 -2.58
CA THR A 136 4.11 -0.25 -4.01
C THR A 136 5.33 -1.01 -4.53
N ALA A 137 6.51 -0.85 -3.91
CA ALA A 137 7.73 -1.58 -4.26
C ALA A 137 7.51 -3.11 -4.27
N ALA A 138 6.97 -3.66 -3.19
CA ALA A 138 6.66 -5.08 -3.07
C ALA A 138 5.69 -5.59 -4.16
N SER A 139 4.86 -4.72 -4.71
CA SER A 139 3.86 -5.08 -5.71
C SER A 139 4.27 -4.78 -7.15
N THR A 140 5.27 -3.93 -7.41
CA THR A 140 5.73 -3.55 -8.75
C THR A 140 7.11 -4.09 -9.10
N VAL A 141 7.98 -4.38 -8.13
CA VAL A 141 9.32 -4.92 -8.38
C VAL A 141 9.25 -6.31 -9.03
N ARG A 142 9.92 -6.46 -10.17
CA ARG A 142 9.94 -7.68 -11.00
C ARG A 142 11.32 -7.87 -11.69
N PRO A 143 11.65 -9.08 -12.20
CA PRO A 143 12.88 -9.33 -12.97
C PRO A 143 13.05 -8.44 -14.22
N GLU A 144 11.97 -8.03 -14.85
CA GLU A 144 11.95 -7.16 -16.03
C GLU A 144 12.14 -5.67 -15.72
N MET A 145 12.04 -5.26 -14.45
CA MET A 145 12.30 -3.89 -14.04
C MET A 145 13.77 -3.51 -14.31
N GLU A 146 14.03 -2.24 -14.63
CA GLU A 146 15.40 -1.76 -14.78
C GLU A 146 16.25 -2.02 -13.53
N GLN A 147 17.48 -2.50 -13.73
CA GLN A 147 18.38 -2.85 -12.62
C GLN A 147 18.65 -1.65 -11.71
N THR A 148 18.77 -0.46 -12.29
CA THR A 148 18.97 0.81 -11.56
C THR A 148 17.78 1.13 -10.66
N MET A 149 16.54 0.85 -11.10
CA MET A 149 15.34 1.05 -10.31
C MET A 149 15.25 0.05 -9.16
N ARG A 150 15.56 -1.23 -9.40
CA ARG A 150 15.63 -2.22 -8.31
C ARG A 150 16.68 -1.85 -7.27
N GLN A 151 17.85 -1.39 -7.72
CA GLN A 151 18.92 -0.93 -6.83
C GLN A 151 18.46 0.26 -5.99
N ALA A 152 17.79 1.25 -6.60
CA ALA A 152 17.25 2.40 -5.88
C ALA A 152 16.25 1.99 -4.78
N PHE A 153 15.37 1.03 -5.06
CA PHE A 153 14.48 0.48 -4.03
C PHE A 153 15.26 -0.21 -2.91
N PHE A 154 16.22 -1.07 -3.26
CA PHE A 154 17.05 -1.76 -2.28
C PHE A 154 17.77 -0.76 -1.36
N ASP A 155 18.46 0.23 -1.92
CA ASP A 155 19.24 1.22 -1.16
C ASP A 155 18.37 2.03 -0.20
N ARG A 156 17.17 2.45 -0.64
CA ARG A 156 16.24 3.19 0.21
C ARG A 156 15.62 2.33 1.31
N ILE A 157 15.32 1.07 1.02
CA ILE A 157 14.78 0.15 2.03
C ILE A 157 15.88 -0.24 3.04
N ASP A 158 17.11 -0.49 2.59
CA ASP A 158 18.26 -0.75 3.47
C ASP A 158 18.52 0.42 4.42
N GLN A 159 18.50 1.65 3.92
CA GLN A 159 18.59 2.85 4.76
C GLN A 159 17.42 2.97 5.73
N LEU A 160 16.22 2.57 5.32
CA LEU A 160 15.03 2.63 6.16
C LEU A 160 15.11 1.67 7.36
N VAL A 161 15.77 0.51 7.22
CA VAL A 161 15.96 -0.49 8.29
C VAL A 161 16.67 0.09 9.52
N PHE A 162 17.53 1.10 9.36
CA PHE A 162 18.26 1.75 10.45
C PHE A 162 17.62 3.04 10.96
N ARG A 163 16.41 3.38 10.51
CA ARG A 163 15.67 4.52 11.06
C ARG A 163 14.83 4.07 12.24
N GLU A 164 14.55 4.99 13.17
CA GLU A 164 13.55 4.74 14.20
C GLU A 164 12.16 4.63 13.55
N ILE A 165 11.52 3.47 13.72
CA ILE A 165 10.21 3.15 13.16
C ILE A 165 9.38 2.47 14.23
N ASP A 166 8.35 3.17 14.69
CA ASP A 166 7.32 2.60 15.56
C ASP A 166 6.05 2.29 14.75
N SER A 167 6.15 1.30 13.85
CA SER A 167 5.00 0.87 13.05
C SER A 167 5.16 -0.58 12.56
N PRO A 168 4.41 -1.54 13.13
CA PRO A 168 4.45 -2.94 12.69
C PRO A 168 4.12 -3.12 11.20
N ALA A 169 3.30 -2.24 10.63
CA ALA A 169 2.97 -2.26 9.20
C ALA A 169 4.19 -1.94 8.34
N VAL A 170 4.99 -0.94 8.74
CA VAL A 170 6.22 -0.57 8.03
C VAL A 170 7.25 -1.70 8.12
N VAL A 171 7.42 -2.34 9.29
CA VAL A 171 8.34 -3.49 9.43
C VAL A 171 7.95 -4.64 8.48
N ARG A 172 6.67 -5.05 8.48
CA ARG A 172 6.18 -6.05 7.52
C ARG A 172 6.39 -5.62 6.07
N GLY A 173 6.20 -4.32 5.78
CA GLY A 173 6.44 -3.75 4.46
C GLY A 173 7.90 -3.89 4.01
N ILE A 174 8.86 -3.60 4.90
CA ILE A 174 10.31 -3.76 4.66
C ILE A 174 10.62 -5.20 4.30
N VAL A 175 10.20 -6.15 5.14
CA VAL A 175 10.46 -7.59 4.93
C VAL A 175 9.84 -8.05 3.61
N THR A 176 8.60 -7.66 3.33
CA THR A 176 7.91 -8.04 2.09
C THR A 176 8.62 -7.47 0.85
N ALA A 177 9.07 -6.22 0.90
CA ALA A 177 9.74 -5.56 -0.21
C ALA A 177 11.15 -6.13 -0.47
N LEU A 178 11.95 -6.37 0.58
CA LEU A 178 13.26 -7.00 0.46
C LEU A 178 13.15 -8.44 -0.05
N ARG A 179 12.15 -9.21 0.44
CA ARG A 179 11.84 -10.53 -0.12
C ARG A 179 11.51 -10.46 -1.60
N GLN A 180 10.67 -9.50 -2.01
CA GLN A 180 10.31 -9.34 -3.42
C GLN A 180 11.53 -8.98 -4.29
N LEU A 181 12.42 -8.11 -3.79
CA LEU A 181 13.68 -7.79 -4.45
C LEU A 181 14.54 -9.05 -4.63
N ALA A 182 14.71 -9.86 -3.58
CA ALA A 182 15.46 -11.12 -3.65
C ALA A 182 14.92 -12.08 -4.73
N ARG A 183 13.61 -12.07 -4.99
CA ARG A 183 12.98 -12.89 -6.04
C ARG A 183 13.25 -12.42 -7.47
N THR A 184 13.81 -11.23 -7.68
CA THR A 184 14.04 -10.71 -9.03
C THR A 184 15.25 -11.32 -9.74
N GLY A 185 16.15 -11.98 -9.01
CA GLY A 185 17.28 -12.70 -9.58
C GLY A 185 18.46 -12.87 -8.62
N PRO A 186 19.48 -13.67 -9.01
CA PRO A 186 20.58 -14.05 -8.11
C PRO A 186 21.39 -12.88 -7.55
N SER A 187 21.58 -11.82 -8.34
CA SER A 187 22.32 -10.64 -7.89
C SER A 187 21.60 -9.95 -6.72
N MET A 188 20.30 -9.67 -6.87
CA MET A 188 19.51 -9.02 -5.83
C MET A 188 19.30 -9.93 -4.62
N ARG A 189 19.15 -11.25 -4.83
CA ARG A 189 19.09 -12.24 -3.75
C ARG A 189 20.34 -12.16 -2.87
N ARG A 190 21.53 -12.20 -3.48
CA ARG A 190 22.81 -12.10 -2.77
C ARG A 190 22.91 -10.80 -1.97
N MET A 191 22.52 -9.67 -2.56
CA MET A 191 22.53 -8.38 -1.86
C MET A 191 21.64 -8.39 -0.61
N VAL A 192 20.45 -8.97 -0.68
CA VAL A 192 19.57 -9.10 0.49
C VAL A 192 20.17 -10.06 1.53
N GLU A 193 20.70 -11.20 1.11
CA GLU A 193 21.36 -12.18 1.99
C GLU A 193 22.57 -11.59 2.72
N ASP A 194 23.42 -10.82 2.04
CA ASP A 194 24.57 -10.15 2.63
C ASP A 194 24.15 -9.16 3.74
N ARG A 195 23.02 -8.47 3.55
CA ARG A 195 22.49 -7.51 4.54
C ARG A 195 21.86 -8.17 5.76
N ILE A 196 21.32 -9.38 5.65
CA ILE A 196 20.76 -10.12 6.80
C ILE A 196 21.80 -10.28 7.92
N ALA A 197 23.06 -10.55 7.57
CA ALA A 197 24.13 -10.65 8.55
C ALA A 197 24.39 -9.31 9.25
N VAL A 198 24.41 -8.21 8.50
CA VAL A 198 24.59 -6.85 9.04
C VAL A 198 23.44 -6.46 9.96
N TYR A 199 22.20 -6.70 9.52
CA TYR A 199 21.00 -6.42 10.30
C TYR A 199 20.98 -7.21 11.62
N GLY A 200 21.38 -8.49 11.58
CA GLY A 200 21.42 -9.33 12.78
C GLY A 200 22.49 -8.93 13.80
N ALA A 201 23.56 -8.25 13.36
CA ALA A 201 24.63 -7.75 14.23
C ALA A 201 24.42 -6.30 14.70
N ALA A 202 23.36 -5.64 14.23
CA ALA A 202 23.03 -4.27 14.60
C ALA A 202 22.67 -4.16 16.09
N ALA A 203 22.83 -2.97 16.68
CA ALA A 203 22.46 -2.73 18.07
C ALA A 203 20.96 -2.45 18.23
N GLU A 204 20.32 -1.98 17.16
CA GLU A 204 18.93 -1.59 17.09
C GLU A 204 18.01 -2.82 16.92
N SER A 205 16.83 -2.77 17.54
CA SER A 205 15.87 -3.88 17.51
C SER A 205 15.24 -4.09 16.13
N LEU A 206 15.00 -3.02 15.36
CA LEU A 206 14.36 -3.11 14.06
C LEU A 206 15.20 -3.91 13.04
N PRO A 207 16.48 -3.60 12.78
CA PRO A 207 17.32 -4.44 11.93
C PRO A 207 17.33 -5.90 12.39
N GLN A 208 17.49 -6.17 13.69
CA GLN A 208 17.48 -7.54 14.22
C GLN A 208 16.17 -8.28 13.87
N GLN A 209 15.02 -7.63 14.08
CA GLN A 209 13.71 -8.17 13.72
C GLN A 209 13.60 -8.45 12.21
N VAL A 210 14.04 -7.50 11.37
CA VAL A 210 14.04 -7.67 9.90
C VAL A 210 14.93 -8.84 9.49
N ALA A 211 16.09 -9.01 10.13
CA ALA A 211 17.01 -10.12 9.86
C ALA A 211 16.37 -11.48 10.18
N GLU A 212 15.72 -11.61 11.34
CA GLU A 212 15.04 -12.83 11.77
C GLU A 212 13.91 -13.21 10.81
N GLU A 213 13.04 -12.25 10.46
CA GLU A 213 11.94 -12.48 9.53
C GLU A 213 12.44 -12.84 8.12
N LEU A 214 13.49 -12.19 7.62
CA LEU A 214 14.04 -12.46 6.30
C LEU A 214 14.73 -13.83 6.20
N ARG A 215 15.50 -14.26 7.22
CA ARG A 215 16.14 -15.59 7.21
C ARG A 215 15.09 -16.68 6.98
N TRP A 216 14.04 -16.66 7.79
CA TRP A 216 12.96 -17.62 7.69
C TRP A 216 12.27 -17.55 6.31
N GLN A 217 12.00 -16.35 5.77
CA GLN A 217 11.30 -16.25 4.48
C GLN A 217 12.16 -16.61 3.26
N LEU A 218 13.49 -16.42 3.32
CA LEU A 218 14.40 -16.77 2.22
C LEU A 218 14.77 -18.26 2.19
N GLU A 219 14.78 -18.95 3.33
CA GLU A 219 15.02 -20.39 3.43
C GLU A 219 13.98 -21.21 2.65
N TYR A 220 12.71 -20.77 2.67
CA TYR A 220 11.60 -21.42 1.97
C TYR A 220 11.27 -20.79 0.61
N LEU A 221 12.12 -19.88 0.13
CA LEU A 221 11.99 -19.32 -1.21
C LEU A 221 12.63 -20.28 -2.21
N ASP A 222 11.79 -20.91 -3.04
CA ASP A 222 12.24 -21.78 -4.14
C ASP A 222 13.44 -21.13 -4.85
N PRO A 223 14.56 -21.86 -5.03
CA PRO A 223 15.64 -21.38 -5.86
C PRO A 223 15.04 -21.11 -7.23
N VAL A 224 15.25 -19.87 -7.71
CA VAL A 224 14.69 -19.37 -8.98
C VAL A 224 14.84 -20.45 -10.05
N GLY A 225 13.71 -20.99 -10.51
CA GLY A 225 13.65 -21.95 -11.61
C GLY A 225 14.02 -21.30 -12.94
#